data_AF-A0A7Z0BBT7-F1
#
_entry.id   AF-A0A7Z0BBT7-F1
#
_cell.length_a   1.000
_cell.length_b   1.000
_cell.length_c   1.000
_cell.angle_alpha   90.00
_cell.angle_beta   90.00
_cell.angle_gamma   90.00
#
_symmetry.space_group_name_H-M   'P 1'
#
loop_
_entity.id
_entity.type
_entity.pdbx_description
1 polymer ?
#
loop_
_entity_poly.entity_id
_entity_poly.type
_entity_poly.pdbx_seq_one_letter_code
_entity_poly.pdbx_strand_id
1 'polypeptide(L)'
;MRWWLFAGCGVLGLGTIALTAVLMGQWPTRGDSATQVAVQAEAEPGDIGGLVTNRHSLAVASPAAPASSTHVGIDVFSRLETAGRDKSLIQPEANLSNTLDEALQRAQSFPDFGALAGRTDPEGLFEAAAWVDACERGAFAAQDMSLRCREPDRHGAHYADDLLKQAADAGQPGAVLSLAARHPEQWMEIPLRSGGMLGDRVFALAALGRSAALVLLSQLCAAPKACVDEQLTRNVLALLQLSIYKTGTSETGEYLTGSEINRREAVDRAARLRTELQWPP
;
A
#
# COMPACT_ATOMS: atom_id res chain seq x y z
N MET A 1 -27.52 31.51 -46.99
CA MET A 1 -27.60 30.05 -46.86
C MET A 1 -26.35 29.56 -46.12
N ARG A 2 -26.53 28.92 -44.95
CA ARG A 2 -25.66 27.95 -44.23
C ARG A 2 -24.16 28.32 -44.12
N TRP A 3 -23.56 28.81 -43.01
CA TRP A 3 -23.48 28.33 -41.61
C TRP A 3 -23.21 26.83 -41.45
N TRP A 4 -22.18 26.51 -40.63
CA TRP A 4 -21.74 25.21 -40.07
C TRP A 4 -20.58 24.47 -40.77
N LEU A 5 -19.34 24.77 -40.36
CA LEU A 5 -18.21 23.83 -40.27
C LEU A 5 -17.27 24.23 -39.12
N PHE A 6 -17.80 24.28 -37.89
CA PHE A 6 -17.03 24.25 -36.64
C PHE A 6 -17.84 23.46 -35.62
N ALA A 7 -17.84 22.13 -35.73
CA ALA A 7 -18.33 21.23 -34.70
C ALA A 7 -17.87 19.80 -35.03
N GLY A 8 -16.76 19.36 -34.45
CA GLY A 8 -16.33 17.98 -34.65
C GLY A 8 -14.92 17.61 -34.20
N CYS A 9 -14.41 18.18 -33.10
CA CYS A 9 -13.17 17.66 -32.49
C CYS A 9 -13.05 17.90 -30.97
N GLY A 10 -14.16 18.19 -30.27
CA GLY A 10 -14.12 18.58 -28.86
C GLY A 10 -14.58 17.54 -27.85
N VAL A 11 -15.10 16.38 -28.26
CA VAL A 11 -15.85 15.48 -27.35
C VAL A 11 -15.20 14.09 -27.16
N LEU A 12 -14.12 13.76 -27.88
CA LEU A 12 -13.43 12.47 -27.73
C LEU A 12 -12.28 12.47 -26.71
N GLY A 13 -11.93 13.62 -26.11
CA GLY A 13 -10.80 13.74 -25.17
C GLY A 13 -11.14 13.50 -23.69
N LEU A 14 -12.42 13.53 -23.30
CA LEU A 14 -12.83 13.38 -21.90
C LEU A 14 -13.35 11.98 -21.55
N GLY A 15 -13.79 11.20 -22.55
CA GLY A 15 -14.25 9.83 -22.35
C GLY A 15 -13.13 8.82 -22.10
N THR A 16 -11.92 9.07 -22.61
CA THR A 16 -10.77 8.15 -22.48
C THR A 16 -10.10 8.24 -21.11
N ILE A 17 -10.11 9.42 -20.46
CA ILE A 17 -9.54 9.61 -19.12
C ILE A 17 -10.42 8.95 -18.06
N ALA A 18 -11.75 9.03 -18.19
CA ALA A 18 -12.67 8.34 -17.28
C ALA A 18 -12.56 6.81 -17.41
N LEU A 19 -12.37 6.28 -18.64
CA LEU A 19 -12.23 4.83 -18.83
C LEU A 19 -10.89 4.28 -18.31
N THR A 20 -9.80 5.05 -18.42
CA THR A 20 -8.49 4.67 -17.86
C THR A 20 -8.45 4.80 -16.33
N ALA A 21 -9.17 5.77 -15.76
CA ALA A 21 -9.31 5.88 -14.30
C ALA A 21 -10.16 4.76 -13.68
N VAL A 22 -11.21 4.30 -14.37
CA VAL A 22 -12.03 3.16 -13.91
C VAL A 22 -11.26 1.82 -14.01
N LEU A 23 -10.37 1.67 -15.01
CA LEU A 23 -9.51 0.49 -15.14
C LEU A 23 -8.35 0.45 -14.13
N MET A 24 -8.00 1.57 -13.49
CA MET A 24 -6.94 1.64 -12.47
C MET A 24 -7.47 1.74 -11.02
N GLY A 25 -8.74 1.42 -10.77
CA GLY A 25 -9.23 1.08 -9.43
C GLY A 25 -9.02 2.13 -8.33
N GLN A 26 -9.16 3.43 -8.64
CA GLN A 26 -9.02 4.50 -7.63
C GLN A 26 -10.16 5.53 -7.63
N TRP A 27 -11.05 5.31 -6.65
CA TRP A 27 -11.90 6.23 -5.87
C TRP A 27 -13.31 6.66 -6.35
N PRO A 28 -14.23 6.91 -5.38
CA PRO A 28 -15.66 6.62 -5.47
C PRO A 28 -16.50 7.90 -5.66
N THR A 29 -17.75 7.70 -6.07
CA THR A 29 -18.78 8.75 -5.96
C THR A 29 -19.88 8.33 -5.00
N ARG A 30 -20.23 9.30 -4.14
CA ARG A 30 -21.42 9.41 -3.28
C ARG A 30 -21.53 8.46 -2.09
N GLY A 31 -21.45 9.08 -0.91
CA GLY A 31 -22.01 8.52 0.30
C GLY A 31 -23.53 8.54 0.27
N ASP A 32 -24.11 7.53 0.92
CA ASP A 32 -25.41 7.62 1.56
C ASP A 32 -25.34 6.90 2.91
N SER A 33 -25.53 7.71 3.96
CA SER A 33 -26.18 7.44 5.24
C SER A 33 -26.06 6.03 5.86
N ALA A 34 -25.13 5.90 6.80
CA ALA A 34 -25.15 4.87 7.82
C ALA A 34 -26.47 4.93 8.62
N THR A 35 -27.31 3.90 8.49
CA THR A 35 -28.39 3.64 9.45
C THR A 35 -27.75 2.96 10.66
N GLN A 36 -27.62 3.71 11.74
CA GLN A 36 -27.32 3.17 13.06
C GLN A 36 -28.51 2.31 13.53
N VAL A 37 -28.29 1.03 13.79
CA VAL A 37 -29.19 0.25 14.65
C VAL A 37 -28.52 0.11 16.01
N ALA A 38 -29.22 0.65 17.00
CA ALA A 38 -28.83 0.71 18.39
C ALA A 38 -28.81 -0.68 19.05
N VAL A 39 -27.89 -0.79 19.99
CA VAL A 39 -27.80 -1.69 21.14
C VAL A 39 -29.15 -2.24 21.61
N GLN A 40 -29.22 -3.56 21.79
CA GLN A 40 -29.92 -4.15 22.93
C GLN A 40 -29.05 -5.26 23.53
N ALA A 41 -28.45 -4.94 24.68
CA ALA A 41 -27.97 -5.90 25.65
C ALA A 41 -29.20 -6.55 26.30
N GLU A 42 -29.22 -7.87 26.36
CA GLU A 42 -30.20 -8.60 27.15
C GLU A 42 -29.47 -9.45 28.20
N ALA A 43 -29.95 -9.29 29.42
CA ALA A 43 -29.35 -9.72 30.67
C ALA A 43 -29.50 -11.23 30.90
N GLU A 44 -28.52 -11.82 31.60
CA GLU A 44 -28.70 -13.07 32.32
C GLU A 44 -29.78 -12.95 33.42
N PRO A 45 -30.33 -14.09 33.89
CA PRO A 45 -29.85 -14.56 35.18
C PRO A 45 -29.74 -16.09 35.33
N GLY A 46 -28.56 -16.53 35.76
CA GLY A 46 -28.31 -17.38 36.94
C GLY A 46 -28.82 -18.83 36.99
N ASP A 47 -27.90 -19.79 37.25
CA ASP A 47 -27.99 -20.63 38.45
C ASP A 47 -26.64 -21.28 38.84
N ILE A 48 -26.60 -21.69 40.11
CA ILE A 48 -25.53 -21.86 41.09
C ILE A 48 -24.70 -23.15 40.97
N GLY A 49 -23.41 -23.08 41.33
CA GLY A 49 -22.76 -24.16 42.09
C GLY A 49 -21.31 -24.47 41.73
N GLY A 50 -20.37 -24.24 42.65
CA GLY A 50 -19.04 -24.86 42.55
C GLY A 50 -17.90 -24.13 43.25
N LEU A 51 -17.94 -24.09 44.57
CA LEU A 51 -16.85 -23.65 45.45
C LEU A 51 -15.63 -24.58 45.32
N VAL A 52 -14.49 -24.11 44.82
CA VAL A 52 -13.17 -24.70 45.13
C VAL A 52 -12.16 -23.60 45.42
N THR A 53 -11.74 -23.59 46.68
CA THR A 53 -10.67 -22.78 47.23
C THR A 53 -9.32 -23.21 46.66
N ASN A 54 -8.49 -22.28 46.19
CA ASN A 54 -7.07 -22.39 46.48
C ASN A 54 -6.37 -21.04 46.54
N ARG A 55 -5.89 -20.77 47.76
CA ARG A 55 -5.25 -19.56 48.23
C ARG A 55 -3.75 -19.80 48.16
N HIS A 56 -3.08 -19.27 47.14
CA HIS A 56 -1.62 -19.10 47.17
C HIS A 56 -1.30 -17.66 46.79
N SER A 57 -1.19 -16.84 47.83
CA SER A 57 -0.57 -15.52 47.77
C SER A 57 0.91 -15.69 47.49
N LEU A 58 1.34 -15.35 46.28
CA LEU A 58 2.72 -14.92 46.03
C LEU A 58 2.67 -13.44 45.68
N ALA A 59 3.11 -12.63 46.64
CA ALA A 59 3.37 -11.22 46.44
C ALA A 59 4.52 -11.08 45.43
N VAL A 60 4.16 -10.73 44.19
CA VAL A 60 5.10 -10.13 43.25
C VAL A 60 4.70 -8.67 43.15
N ALA A 61 5.57 -7.80 43.66
CA ALA A 61 5.49 -6.37 43.46
C ALA A 61 5.47 -6.09 41.96
N SER A 62 4.29 -5.74 41.44
CA SER A 62 4.14 -5.29 40.06
C SER A 62 4.64 -3.84 40.02
N PRO A 63 5.74 -3.52 39.32
CA PRO A 63 6.09 -2.13 39.09
C PRO A 63 5.00 -1.55 38.19
N ALA A 64 4.35 -0.47 38.67
CA ALA A 64 3.45 0.34 37.87
C ALA A 64 4.17 0.72 36.57
N ALA A 65 3.69 0.20 35.44
CA ALA A 65 4.04 0.72 34.13
C ALA A 65 3.18 1.97 33.88
N PRO A 66 3.81 3.09 33.48
CA PRO A 66 3.14 4.38 33.39
C PRO A 66 2.26 4.48 32.16
N ALA A 67 1.22 5.31 32.33
CA ALA A 67 0.58 6.20 31.35
C ALA A 67 0.23 5.64 29.96
N SER A 68 -1.09 5.58 29.72
CA SER A 68 -1.75 6.01 28.49
C SER A 68 -0.80 6.33 27.34
N SER A 69 -0.64 5.40 26.40
CA SER A 69 -0.08 5.74 25.09
C SER A 69 -1.09 6.64 24.40
N THR A 70 -0.91 7.95 24.56
CA THR A 70 -1.43 8.92 23.59
C THR A 70 -0.84 8.48 22.26
N HIS A 71 -1.60 7.78 21.44
CA HIS A 71 -1.12 7.33 20.14
C HIS A 71 -0.92 8.60 19.31
N VAL A 72 0.31 9.10 19.29
CA VAL A 72 0.72 10.18 18.43
C VAL A 72 0.78 9.55 17.04
N GLY A 73 -0.03 10.05 16.11
CA GLY A 73 -0.07 9.54 14.74
C GLY A 73 1.31 9.52 14.09
N ILE A 74 1.42 8.84 12.95
CA ILE A 74 2.68 8.70 12.23
C ILE A 74 3.11 10.06 11.65
N ASP A 75 4.35 10.45 11.94
CA ASP A 75 5.00 11.56 11.25
C ASP A 75 5.57 11.05 9.91
N VAL A 76 4.76 11.14 8.87
CA VAL A 76 5.12 10.66 7.52
C VAL A 76 6.33 11.39 6.96
N PHE A 77 6.48 12.69 7.23
CA PHE A 77 7.58 13.47 6.66
C PHE A 77 8.91 13.06 7.29
N SER A 78 8.96 12.94 8.61
CA SER A 78 10.17 12.47 9.31
C SER A 78 10.58 11.05 8.87
N ARG A 79 9.60 10.16 8.67
CA ARG A 79 9.88 8.81 8.16
C ARG A 79 10.35 8.81 6.71
N LEU A 80 9.78 9.65 5.84
CA LEU A 80 10.26 9.81 4.45
C LEU A 80 11.70 10.34 4.40
N GLU A 81 12.02 11.36 5.18
CA GLU A 81 13.37 11.91 5.29
C GLU A 81 14.37 10.85 5.77
N THR A 82 13.98 10.07 6.79
CA THR A 82 14.80 8.98 7.31
C THR A 82 15.02 7.89 6.26
N ALA A 83 13.96 7.46 5.58
CA ALA A 83 14.03 6.45 4.53
C ALA A 83 14.83 6.92 3.31
N GLY A 84 14.77 8.20 2.96
CA GLY A 84 15.58 8.77 1.88
C GLY A 84 17.09 8.79 2.15
N ARG A 85 17.49 8.79 3.43
CA ARG A 85 18.90 8.67 3.84
C ARG A 85 19.39 7.23 3.78
N ASP A 86 18.51 6.25 4.00
CA ASP A 86 18.84 4.82 3.93
C ASP A 86 18.45 4.19 2.59
N LYS A 87 19.31 4.40 1.59
CA LYS A 87 19.12 3.84 0.23
C LYS A 87 19.39 2.33 0.15
N SER A 88 19.82 1.67 1.24
CA SER A 88 20.13 0.24 1.22
C SER A 88 18.88 -0.65 1.19
N LEU A 89 17.73 -0.09 1.53
CA LEU A 89 16.51 -0.86 1.77
C LEU A 89 15.79 -1.34 0.50
N ILE A 90 16.11 -0.79 -0.67
CA ILE A 90 15.54 -1.17 -1.97
C ILE A 90 16.64 -1.13 -3.02
N GLN A 91 16.72 -2.14 -3.88
CA GLN A 91 17.61 -2.12 -5.05
C GLN A 91 16.82 -1.65 -6.28
N PRO A 92 17.07 -0.43 -6.80
CA PRO A 92 16.42 0.02 -8.03
C PRO A 92 17.10 -0.63 -9.23
N GLU A 93 16.67 -1.85 -9.58
CA GLU A 93 17.06 -2.48 -10.83
C GLU A 93 16.05 -2.14 -11.93
N ALA A 94 16.56 -1.74 -13.11
CA ALA A 94 15.73 -1.29 -14.23
C ALA A 94 14.87 -2.41 -14.85
N ASN A 95 15.14 -3.67 -14.51
CA ASN A 95 14.52 -4.84 -15.12
C ASN A 95 13.54 -5.55 -14.17
N LEU A 96 13.10 -4.94 -13.08
CA LEU A 96 12.11 -5.56 -12.17
C LEU A 96 10.68 -5.30 -12.64
N SER A 97 9.80 -6.29 -12.46
CA SER A 97 8.36 -6.13 -12.69
C SER A 97 7.73 -5.26 -11.62
N ASN A 98 6.85 -4.34 -12.01
CA ASN A 98 6.18 -3.43 -11.07
C ASN A 98 4.84 -3.98 -10.58
N THR A 99 4.24 -4.92 -11.31
CA THR A 99 2.93 -5.53 -11.00
C THR A 99 2.97 -7.04 -11.06
N LEU A 100 2.03 -7.70 -10.39
CA LEU A 100 1.86 -9.15 -10.48
C LEU A 100 1.56 -9.62 -11.90
N ASP A 101 0.83 -8.83 -12.69
CA ASP A 101 0.52 -9.20 -14.09
C ASP A 101 1.78 -9.14 -14.98
N GLU A 102 2.63 -8.13 -14.82
CA GLU A 102 3.94 -8.05 -15.50
C GLU A 102 4.83 -9.25 -15.12
N ALA A 103 4.90 -9.55 -13.82
CA ALA A 103 5.67 -10.67 -13.30
C ALA A 103 5.12 -12.00 -13.81
N LEU A 104 3.81 -12.19 -13.84
CA LEU A 104 3.16 -13.38 -14.39
C LEU A 104 3.47 -13.55 -15.88
N GLN A 105 3.41 -12.47 -16.66
CA GLN A 105 3.72 -12.51 -18.09
C GLN A 105 5.16 -12.98 -18.34
N ARG A 106 6.12 -12.54 -17.52
CA ARG A 106 7.51 -13.00 -17.60
C ARG A 106 7.68 -14.42 -17.09
N ALA A 107 7.00 -14.76 -16.00
CA ALA A 107 6.99 -16.10 -15.43
C ALA A 107 6.55 -17.15 -16.46
N GLN A 108 5.61 -16.82 -17.35
CA GLN A 108 5.15 -17.71 -18.42
C GLN A 108 6.21 -18.09 -19.46
N SER A 109 7.38 -17.42 -19.48
CA SER A 109 8.53 -17.86 -20.29
C SER A 109 9.16 -19.16 -19.77
N PHE A 110 8.89 -19.52 -18.51
CA PHE A 110 9.33 -20.77 -17.91
C PHE A 110 8.37 -21.92 -18.26
N PRO A 111 8.89 -23.15 -18.46
CA PRO A 111 8.09 -24.30 -18.86
C PRO A 111 7.10 -24.74 -17.76
N ASP A 112 7.49 -24.64 -16.50
CA ASP A 112 6.69 -25.03 -15.34
C ASP A 112 7.07 -24.20 -14.10
N PHE A 113 6.30 -24.39 -13.02
CA PHE A 113 6.53 -23.70 -11.76
C PHE A 113 7.84 -24.14 -11.09
N GLY A 114 8.22 -25.41 -11.16
CA GLY A 114 9.46 -25.92 -10.56
C GLY A 114 10.72 -25.24 -11.10
N ALA A 115 10.77 -24.96 -12.42
CA ALA A 115 11.85 -24.20 -13.04
C ALA A 115 11.95 -22.77 -12.50
N LEU A 116 10.81 -22.17 -12.15
CA LEU A 116 10.74 -20.82 -11.59
C LEU A 116 11.03 -20.81 -10.09
N ALA A 117 10.51 -21.77 -9.33
CA ALA A 117 10.68 -21.90 -7.89
C ALA A 117 12.14 -22.12 -7.46
N GLY A 118 13.00 -22.58 -8.37
CA GLY A 118 14.44 -22.66 -8.16
C GLY A 118 15.16 -21.30 -8.10
N ARG A 119 14.50 -20.20 -8.49
CA ARG A 119 15.07 -18.86 -8.45
C ARG A 119 14.85 -18.20 -7.10
N THR A 120 15.93 -17.72 -6.49
CA THR A 120 15.93 -17.01 -5.20
C THR A 120 16.26 -15.54 -5.32
N ASP A 121 16.46 -15.03 -6.54
CA ASP A 121 16.60 -13.60 -6.78
C ASP A 121 15.25 -12.88 -6.58
N PRO A 122 15.26 -11.56 -6.27
CA PRO A 122 14.04 -10.83 -5.91
C PRO A 122 12.95 -10.94 -6.98
N GLU A 123 13.32 -10.83 -8.26
CA GLU A 123 12.38 -10.95 -9.38
C GLU A 123 11.84 -12.36 -9.54
N GLY A 124 12.70 -13.38 -9.46
CA GLY A 124 12.26 -14.79 -9.52
C GLY A 124 11.26 -15.15 -8.43
N LEU A 125 11.46 -14.64 -7.21
CA LEU A 125 10.51 -14.80 -6.10
C LEU A 125 9.17 -14.09 -6.38
N PHE A 126 9.20 -12.91 -7.00
CA PHE A 126 8.01 -12.15 -7.36
C PHE A 126 7.23 -12.78 -8.53
N GLU A 127 7.93 -13.27 -9.54
CA GLU A 127 7.38 -14.07 -10.65
C GLU A 127 6.74 -15.36 -10.13
N ALA A 128 7.40 -16.06 -9.19
CA ALA A 128 6.84 -17.24 -8.54
C ALA A 128 5.57 -16.87 -7.76
N ALA A 129 5.59 -15.80 -6.97
CA ALA A 129 4.42 -15.32 -6.25
C ALA A 129 3.25 -15.01 -7.19
N ALA A 130 3.52 -14.35 -8.32
CA ALA A 130 2.52 -14.04 -9.33
C ALA A 130 1.93 -15.30 -9.98
N TRP A 131 2.74 -16.33 -10.23
CA TRP A 131 2.26 -17.61 -10.74
C TRP A 131 1.34 -18.32 -9.73
N VAL A 132 1.75 -18.38 -8.46
CA VAL A 132 0.93 -18.98 -7.39
C VAL A 132 -0.39 -18.20 -7.22
N ASP A 133 -0.33 -16.88 -7.20
CA ASP A 133 -1.51 -16.03 -7.13
C ASP A 133 -2.46 -16.23 -8.32
N ALA A 134 -1.92 -16.36 -9.53
CA ALA A 134 -2.72 -16.67 -10.71
C ALA A 134 -3.42 -18.03 -10.60
N CYS A 135 -2.78 -19.02 -9.98
CA CYS A 135 -3.39 -20.30 -9.67
C CYS A 135 -4.50 -20.18 -8.64
N GLU A 136 -4.26 -19.49 -7.52
CA GLU A 136 -5.25 -19.27 -6.47
C GLU A 136 -6.50 -18.53 -6.98
N ARG A 137 -6.32 -17.58 -7.91
CA ARG A 137 -7.42 -16.81 -8.54
C ARG A 137 -8.05 -17.49 -9.77
N GLY A 138 -7.53 -18.64 -10.19
CA GLY A 138 -8.02 -19.33 -11.40
C GLY A 138 -7.81 -18.51 -12.69
N ALA A 139 -6.72 -17.76 -12.78
CA ALA A 139 -6.43 -16.84 -13.88
C ALA A 139 -5.86 -17.52 -15.14
N PHE A 140 -5.40 -18.78 -15.04
CA PHE A 140 -5.02 -19.56 -16.23
C PHE A 140 -6.24 -20.16 -16.93
N ALA A 141 -6.11 -20.42 -18.24
CA ALA A 141 -7.12 -21.16 -18.98
C ALA A 141 -7.35 -22.54 -18.35
N ALA A 142 -8.60 -23.02 -18.35
CA ALA A 142 -8.99 -24.27 -17.67
C ALA A 142 -8.14 -25.49 -18.09
N GLN A 143 -7.72 -25.53 -19.36
CA GLN A 143 -6.83 -26.57 -19.90
C GLN A 143 -5.42 -26.55 -19.30
N ASP A 144 -4.92 -25.37 -18.90
CA ASP A 144 -3.56 -25.17 -18.39
C ASP A 144 -3.49 -25.23 -16.87
N MET A 145 -4.61 -24.97 -16.17
CA MET A 145 -4.69 -24.98 -14.69
C MET A 145 -4.12 -26.26 -14.08
N SER A 146 -4.51 -27.44 -14.59
CA SER A 146 -4.08 -28.73 -14.04
C SER A 146 -2.59 -29.06 -14.22
N LEU A 147 -1.94 -28.41 -15.19
CA LEU A 147 -0.52 -28.55 -15.48
C LEU A 147 0.29 -27.51 -14.69
N ARG A 148 -0.15 -26.24 -14.73
CA ARG A 148 0.58 -25.09 -14.19
C ARG A 148 0.44 -24.93 -12.67
N CYS A 149 -0.69 -25.36 -12.09
CA CYS A 149 -1.00 -25.10 -10.67
C CYS A 149 -0.79 -26.30 -9.75
N ARG A 150 -0.54 -27.49 -10.31
CA ARG A 150 -0.39 -28.74 -9.53
C ARG A 150 0.66 -28.65 -8.42
N GLU A 151 1.80 -28.02 -8.71
CA GLU A 151 2.88 -27.87 -7.74
C GLU A 151 2.61 -26.73 -6.74
N PRO A 152 2.26 -25.50 -7.18
CA PRO A 152 1.77 -24.44 -6.29
C PRO A 152 0.74 -24.90 -5.25
N ASP A 153 -0.29 -25.63 -5.68
CA ASP A 153 -1.41 -26.05 -4.82
C ASP A 153 -0.97 -26.97 -3.66
N ARG A 154 0.23 -27.57 -3.73
CA ARG A 154 0.76 -28.42 -2.65
C ARG A 154 1.34 -27.64 -1.48
N HIS A 155 1.69 -26.37 -1.68
CA HIS A 155 2.31 -25.55 -0.64
C HIS A 155 1.30 -24.95 0.35
N GLY A 156 0.00 -25.09 0.06
CA GLY A 156 -1.09 -24.66 0.93
C GLY A 156 -1.54 -23.23 0.67
N ALA A 157 -2.53 -22.80 1.45
CA ALA A 157 -3.02 -21.42 1.40
C ALA A 157 -1.94 -20.45 1.86
N HIS A 158 -1.89 -19.26 1.25
CA HIS A 158 -0.95 -18.16 1.56
C HIS A 158 0.47 -18.31 1.01
N TYR A 159 0.74 -19.32 0.18
CA TYR A 159 2.07 -19.48 -0.38
C TYR A 159 2.49 -18.29 -1.26
N ALA A 160 1.55 -17.68 -1.99
CA ALA A 160 1.80 -16.44 -2.73
C ALA A 160 2.28 -15.31 -1.80
N ASP A 161 1.63 -15.14 -0.65
CA ASP A 161 1.99 -14.10 0.33
C ASP A 161 3.37 -14.37 0.98
N ASP A 162 3.71 -15.63 1.21
CA ASP A 162 5.03 -16.01 1.72
C ASP A 162 6.15 -15.75 0.71
N LEU A 163 5.88 -15.97 -0.59
CA LEU A 163 6.81 -15.59 -1.67
C LEU A 163 6.90 -14.08 -1.82
N LEU A 164 5.78 -13.35 -1.71
CA LEU A 164 5.77 -11.89 -1.70
C LEU A 164 6.59 -11.31 -0.54
N LYS A 165 6.48 -11.86 0.67
CA LYS A 165 7.30 -11.44 1.82
C LYS A 165 8.79 -11.65 1.55
N GLN A 166 9.15 -12.79 0.94
CA GLN A 166 10.55 -13.09 0.58
C GLN A 166 11.07 -12.13 -0.50
N ALA A 167 10.28 -11.88 -1.55
CA ALA A 167 10.64 -10.94 -2.61
C ALA A 167 10.76 -9.50 -2.07
N ALA A 168 9.83 -9.08 -1.20
CA ALA A 168 9.86 -7.77 -0.56
C ALA A 168 11.08 -7.60 0.36
N ASP A 169 11.45 -8.64 1.12
CA ASP A 169 12.65 -8.68 1.95
C ASP A 169 13.93 -8.60 1.12
N ALA A 170 13.93 -9.24 -0.05
CA ALA A 170 15.01 -9.18 -1.03
C ALA A 170 15.04 -7.85 -1.82
N GLY A 171 14.12 -6.92 -1.54
CA GLY A 171 14.12 -5.57 -2.12
C GLY A 171 13.34 -5.41 -3.42
N GLN A 172 12.47 -6.37 -3.79
CA GLN A 172 11.63 -6.29 -4.99
C GLN A 172 10.49 -5.25 -4.79
N PRO A 173 10.44 -4.15 -5.57
CA PRO A 173 9.46 -3.07 -5.37
C PRO A 173 8.00 -3.46 -5.59
N GLY A 174 7.71 -4.22 -6.65
CA GLY A 174 6.38 -4.73 -6.97
C GLY A 174 5.84 -5.65 -5.89
N ALA A 175 6.68 -6.46 -5.25
CA ALA A 175 6.31 -7.35 -4.15
C ALA A 175 5.94 -6.55 -2.90
N VAL A 176 6.72 -5.53 -2.55
CA VAL A 176 6.40 -4.60 -1.45
C VAL A 176 5.02 -3.98 -1.65
N LEU A 177 4.77 -3.43 -2.84
CA LEU A 177 3.50 -2.76 -3.16
C LEU A 177 2.33 -3.74 -3.24
N SER A 178 2.53 -4.92 -3.84
CA SER A 178 1.49 -5.94 -3.98
C SER A 178 1.11 -6.54 -2.63
N LEU A 179 2.09 -6.79 -1.76
CA LEU A 179 1.85 -7.27 -0.40
C LEU A 179 1.14 -6.20 0.44
N ALA A 180 1.54 -4.93 0.33
CA ALA A 180 0.87 -3.84 1.04
C ALA A 180 -0.59 -3.65 0.59
N ALA A 181 -0.85 -3.75 -0.72
CA ALA A 181 -2.19 -3.64 -1.28
C ALA A 181 -3.13 -4.79 -0.86
N ARG A 182 -2.59 -6.00 -0.62
CA ARG A 182 -3.35 -7.15 -0.09
C ARG A 182 -3.73 -6.99 1.38
N HIS A 183 -2.92 -6.24 2.14
CA HIS A 183 -3.07 -6.08 3.58
C HIS A 183 -3.20 -4.61 3.99
N PRO A 184 -4.22 -3.88 3.47
CA PRO A 184 -4.32 -2.42 3.58
C PRO A 184 -4.36 -1.91 5.03
N GLU A 185 -4.85 -2.72 5.97
CA GLU A 185 -4.97 -2.36 7.39
C GLU A 185 -3.72 -2.71 8.21
N GLN A 186 -2.84 -3.58 7.70
CA GLN A 186 -1.77 -4.21 8.50
C GLN A 186 -0.38 -4.04 7.90
N TRP A 187 -0.25 -3.55 6.66
CA TRP A 187 1.02 -3.52 5.93
C TRP A 187 2.14 -2.74 6.65
N MET A 188 1.79 -1.80 7.52
CA MET A 188 2.76 -1.07 8.36
C MET A 188 3.48 -1.97 9.38
N GLU A 189 2.84 -3.07 9.78
CA GLU A 189 3.26 -3.96 10.87
C GLU A 189 3.67 -5.36 10.39
N ILE A 190 3.59 -5.64 9.09
CA ILE A 190 4.01 -6.93 8.55
C ILE A 190 5.53 -7.06 8.69
N PRO A 191 6.04 -8.04 9.47
CA PRO A 191 7.47 -8.25 9.62
C PRO A 191 8.06 -8.93 8.38
N LEU A 192 9.27 -8.50 8.02
CA LEU A 192 10.10 -9.13 7.00
C LEU A 192 11.20 -9.98 7.64
N ARG A 193 11.68 -11.00 6.92
CA ARG A 193 12.61 -12.00 7.47
C ARG A 193 13.97 -11.40 7.85
N SER A 194 14.45 -10.37 7.16
CA SER A 194 15.74 -9.75 7.46
C SER A 194 15.76 -8.91 8.74
N GLY A 195 14.63 -8.73 9.42
CA GLY A 195 14.51 -7.84 10.57
C GLY A 195 14.18 -6.41 10.15
N GLY A 196 12.92 -6.17 9.79
CA GLY A 196 12.35 -4.88 9.44
C GLY A 196 10.86 -5.02 9.17
N MET A 197 10.15 -3.91 8.95
CA MET A 197 8.73 -3.95 8.59
C MET A 197 8.52 -3.68 7.10
N LEU A 198 7.46 -4.23 6.53
CA LEU A 198 7.00 -3.90 5.19
C LEU A 198 6.75 -2.39 5.05
N GLY A 199 6.27 -1.75 6.13
CA GLY A 199 6.12 -0.31 6.19
C GLY A 199 7.40 0.46 5.86
N ASP A 200 8.55 0.03 6.39
CA ASP A 200 9.84 0.67 6.13
C ASP A 200 10.21 0.60 4.64
N ARG A 201 9.89 -0.52 3.98
CA ARG A 201 10.10 -0.69 2.53
C ARG A 201 9.19 0.23 1.71
N VAL A 202 7.92 0.40 2.12
CA VAL A 202 7.01 1.34 1.45
C VAL A 202 7.50 2.78 1.60
N PHE A 203 7.97 3.18 2.79
CA PHE A 203 8.59 4.50 2.98
C PHE A 203 9.85 4.68 2.14
N ALA A 204 10.69 3.66 2.01
CA ALA A 204 11.86 3.69 1.14
C ALA A 204 11.47 3.85 -0.34
N LEU A 205 10.47 3.12 -0.82
CA LEU A 205 9.95 3.27 -2.18
C LEU A 205 9.35 4.66 -2.42
N ALA A 206 8.60 5.18 -1.47
CA ALA A 206 8.04 6.51 -1.54
C ALA A 206 9.16 7.55 -1.59
N ALA A 207 10.20 7.42 -0.77
CA ALA A 207 11.38 8.28 -0.77
C ALA A 207 12.18 8.23 -2.09
N LEU A 208 12.11 7.12 -2.83
CA LEU A 208 12.65 6.98 -4.19
C LEU A 208 11.72 7.55 -5.29
N GLY A 209 10.59 8.18 -4.91
CA GLY A 209 9.66 8.77 -5.86
C GLY A 209 8.73 7.77 -6.54
N ARG A 210 8.49 6.59 -5.94
CA ARG A 210 7.50 5.64 -6.48
C ARG A 210 6.08 6.12 -6.16
N SER A 211 5.33 6.51 -7.19
CA SER A 211 3.98 7.07 -7.05
C SER A 211 3.02 6.14 -6.31
N ALA A 212 3.04 4.84 -6.59
CA ALA A 212 2.21 3.85 -5.91
C ALA A 212 2.47 3.79 -4.39
N ALA A 213 3.72 3.94 -3.95
CA ALA A 213 4.07 3.98 -2.53
C ALA A 213 3.54 5.26 -1.87
N LEU A 214 3.64 6.42 -2.55
CA LEU A 214 3.04 7.66 -2.06
C LEU A 214 1.53 7.54 -1.93
N VAL A 215 0.87 6.80 -2.82
CA VAL A 215 -0.58 6.56 -2.73
C VAL A 215 -0.93 5.76 -1.49
N LEU A 216 -0.16 4.71 -1.15
CA LEU A 216 -0.35 3.96 0.09
C LEU A 216 -0.20 4.86 1.33
N LEU A 217 0.77 5.78 1.34
CA LEU A 217 0.93 6.76 2.42
C LEU A 217 -0.26 7.74 2.50
N SER A 218 -0.78 8.20 1.36
CA SER A 218 -1.96 9.06 1.31
C SER A 218 -3.21 8.35 1.84
N GLN A 219 -3.37 7.06 1.53
CA GLN A 219 -4.46 6.22 2.04
C GLN A 219 -4.34 5.98 3.56
N LEU A 220 -3.13 5.73 4.05
CA LEU A 220 -2.85 5.61 5.48
C LEU A 220 -3.28 6.89 6.23
N CYS A 221 -2.89 8.06 5.75
CA CYS A 221 -3.25 9.35 6.36
C CYS A 221 -4.69 9.81 6.05
N ALA A 222 -5.47 9.04 5.30
CA ALA A 222 -6.90 9.28 5.17
C ALA A 222 -7.68 8.76 6.39
N ALA A 223 -7.12 7.80 7.13
CA ALA A 223 -7.71 7.29 8.35
C ALA A 223 -7.57 8.31 9.51
N PRO A 224 -8.63 8.56 10.30
CA PRO A 224 -8.57 9.50 11.41
C PRO A 224 -7.49 9.11 12.43
N LYS A 225 -6.70 10.09 12.86
CA LYS A 225 -5.59 9.97 13.83
C LYS A 225 -4.43 9.07 13.40
N ALA A 226 -4.40 8.62 12.14
CA ALA A 226 -3.30 7.81 11.64
C ALA A 226 -2.00 8.62 11.48
N CYS A 227 -2.10 9.91 11.19
CA CYS A 227 -0.97 10.81 10.96
C CYS A 227 -1.04 12.05 11.86
N VAL A 228 0.13 12.63 12.21
CA VAL A 228 0.21 13.79 13.13
C VAL A 228 -0.59 15.00 12.62
N ASP A 229 -0.40 15.34 11.34
CA ASP A 229 -1.17 16.38 10.65
C ASP A 229 -1.71 15.80 9.33
N GLU A 230 -2.93 15.27 9.38
CA GLU A 230 -3.56 14.61 8.23
C GLU A 230 -3.74 15.54 7.03
N GLN A 231 -4.06 16.81 7.26
CA GLN A 231 -4.36 17.73 6.16
C GLN A 231 -3.08 18.19 5.47
N LEU A 232 -2.08 18.62 6.24
CA LEU A 232 -0.78 18.98 5.70
C LEU A 232 -0.14 17.78 5.01
N THR A 233 -0.19 16.59 5.63
CA THR A 233 0.36 15.35 5.05
C THR A 233 -0.27 15.02 3.71
N ARG A 234 -1.60 15.02 3.61
CA ARG A 234 -2.30 14.75 2.34
C ARG A 234 -1.96 15.76 1.25
N ASN A 235 -1.93 17.05 1.59
CA ASN A 235 -1.56 18.10 0.62
C ASN A 235 -0.12 17.94 0.13
N VAL A 236 0.85 17.70 1.03
CA VAL A 236 2.25 17.49 0.65
C VAL A 236 2.42 16.24 -0.21
N LEU A 237 1.83 15.10 0.19
CA LEU A 237 1.90 13.87 -0.60
C LEU A 237 1.27 14.04 -2.00
N ALA A 238 0.17 14.78 -2.12
CA ALA A 238 -0.44 15.11 -3.41
C ALA A 238 0.50 15.96 -4.28
N LEU A 239 1.17 16.96 -3.71
CA LEU A 239 2.17 17.77 -4.43
C LEU A 239 3.36 16.93 -4.89
N LEU A 240 3.86 16.05 -4.03
CA LEU A 240 4.93 15.11 -4.37
C LEU A 240 4.51 14.22 -5.55
N GLN A 241 3.31 13.63 -5.50
CA GLN A 241 2.78 12.82 -6.60
C GLN A 241 2.66 13.60 -7.91
N LEU A 242 2.11 14.81 -7.87
CA LEU A 242 1.97 15.66 -9.05
C LEU A 242 3.33 16.02 -9.66
N SER A 243 4.32 16.27 -8.81
CA SER A 243 5.67 16.63 -9.21
C SER A 243 6.47 15.49 -9.85
N ILE A 244 6.00 14.24 -9.75
CA ILE A 244 6.55 13.11 -10.52
C ILE A 244 6.13 13.22 -12.01
N TYR A 245 4.94 13.76 -12.28
CA TYR A 245 4.35 13.78 -13.62
C TYR A 245 4.39 15.16 -14.31
N LYS A 246 4.51 16.25 -13.53
CA LYS A 246 4.58 17.62 -14.05
C LYS A 246 5.82 18.34 -13.50
N THR A 247 6.67 18.80 -14.41
CA THR A 247 7.77 19.73 -14.10
C THR A 247 7.21 21.15 -14.02
N GLY A 248 6.60 21.51 -12.88
CA GLY A 248 6.07 22.86 -12.65
C GLY A 248 4.98 22.93 -11.59
N THR A 249 5.24 23.66 -10.50
CA THR A 249 4.35 23.80 -9.34
C THR A 249 3.39 25.00 -9.42
N SER A 250 3.25 25.65 -10.58
CA SER A 250 2.60 26.97 -10.66
C SER A 250 1.07 26.96 -10.68
N GLU A 251 0.42 25.81 -10.92
CA GLU A 251 -1.06 25.68 -10.89
C GLU A 251 -1.55 24.67 -9.84
N THR A 252 -0.71 24.30 -8.87
CA THR A 252 -1.02 23.17 -7.97
C THR A 252 -1.93 23.54 -6.80
N GLY A 253 -2.07 24.84 -6.50
CA GLY A 253 -2.89 25.34 -5.38
C GLY A 253 -4.38 25.02 -5.49
N GLU A 254 -4.90 24.81 -6.70
CA GLU A 254 -6.31 24.47 -6.95
C GLU A 254 -6.67 23.04 -6.50
N TYR A 255 -5.67 22.16 -6.39
CA TYR A 255 -5.85 20.76 -5.97
C TYR A 255 -5.66 20.57 -4.46
N LEU A 256 -5.28 21.62 -3.73
CA LEU A 256 -4.99 21.56 -2.29
C LEU A 256 -6.20 21.97 -1.47
N THR A 257 -6.41 21.26 -0.36
CA THR A 257 -7.51 21.56 0.57
C THR A 257 -7.06 22.47 1.70
N GLY A 258 -8.00 23.18 2.34
CA GLY A 258 -7.74 23.98 3.54
C GLY A 258 -7.52 25.46 3.30
N SER A 259 -7.08 26.14 4.36
CA SER A 259 -6.80 27.57 4.34
C SER A 259 -5.62 27.90 3.41
N GLU A 260 -5.57 29.13 2.91
CA GLU A 260 -4.47 29.59 2.07
C GLU A 260 -3.09 29.46 2.76
N ILE A 261 -3.05 29.62 4.09
CA ILE A 261 -1.83 29.42 4.89
C ILE A 261 -1.40 27.95 4.84
N ASN A 262 -2.33 27.01 5.05
CA ASN A 262 -2.04 25.57 5.01
C ASN A 262 -1.58 25.13 3.60
N ARG A 263 -2.13 25.73 2.55
CA ARG A 263 -1.71 25.44 1.17
C ARG A 263 -0.29 25.90 0.90
N ARG A 264 0.07 27.12 1.31
CA ARG A 264 1.45 27.63 1.18
C ARG A 264 2.44 26.80 1.98
N GLU A 265 2.09 26.44 3.21
CA GLU A 265 2.91 25.57 4.03
C GLU A 265 3.16 24.21 3.38
N ALA A 266 2.13 23.60 2.78
CA ALA A 266 2.27 22.36 2.03
C ALA A 266 3.20 22.51 0.82
N VAL A 267 3.10 23.60 0.06
CA VAL A 267 3.99 23.89 -1.07
C VAL A 267 5.44 24.00 -0.61
N ASP A 268 5.70 24.80 0.42
CA ASP A 268 7.05 24.99 0.95
C ASP A 268 7.63 23.69 1.53
N ARG A 269 6.81 22.90 2.23
CA ARG A 269 7.24 21.61 2.80
C ARG A 269 7.53 20.59 1.71
N ALA A 270 6.69 20.50 0.68
CA ALA A 270 6.91 19.60 -0.46
C ALA A 270 8.19 19.97 -1.23
N ALA A 271 8.45 21.27 -1.43
CA ALA A 271 9.68 21.74 -2.09
C ALA A 271 10.95 21.39 -1.31
N ARG A 272 10.93 21.57 0.03
CA ARG A 272 12.03 21.15 0.91
C ARG A 272 12.25 19.64 0.84
N LEU A 273 11.19 18.86 0.96
CA LEU A 273 11.27 17.40 0.95
C LEU A 273 11.78 16.85 -0.38
N ARG A 274 11.36 17.43 -1.53
CA ARG A 274 11.93 17.07 -2.86
C ARG A 274 13.44 17.28 -2.91
N THR A 275 13.93 18.38 -2.34
CA THR A 275 15.35 18.71 -2.32
C THR A 275 16.12 17.73 -1.42
N GLU A 276 15.58 17.44 -0.24
CA GLU A 276 16.18 16.49 0.72
C GLU A 276 16.23 15.07 0.14
N LEU A 277 15.18 14.64 -0.56
CA LEU A 277 15.09 13.32 -1.19
C LEU A 277 15.81 13.25 -2.55
N GLN A 278 16.36 14.37 -3.05
CA GLN A 278 17.06 14.45 -4.35
C GLN A 278 16.17 14.04 -5.54
N TRP A 279 14.89 14.39 -5.50
CA TRP A 279 13.97 14.08 -6.60
C TRP A 279 14.28 14.95 -7.82
N PRO A 280 14.05 14.41 -9.04
CA PRO A 280 14.24 15.19 -10.25
C PRO A 280 13.32 16.44 -10.23
N PRO A 281 13.83 17.60 -10.69
CA PRO A 281 13.12 18.88 -10.66
C PRO A 281 11.83 18.90 -11.47
#